data_AF-A0A969KKB5-F1
#
_entry.id   AF-A0A969KKB5-F1
#
_cell.length_a   1.000
_cell.length_b   1.000
_cell.length_c   1.000
_cell.angle_alpha   90.00
_cell.angle_beta   90.00
_cell.angle_gamma   90.00
#
_symmetry.space_group_name_H-M   'P 1'
#
loop_
_entity.id
_entity.type
_entity.pdbx_description
1 polymer ?
#
loop_
_entity_poly.entity_id
_entity_poly.type
_entity_poly.pdbx_seq_one_letter_code
_entity_poly.pdbx_strand_id
1 'polypeptide(L)'
;MASLADKLKSLGVKTANTLAPQPTGKSASQSIDSILRGDIVSTSLGETFVAEEIYGEEYLHGKVRAYSKFPLSLISQWAMMNGLINFPFPNLHF
;
A
#
# COMPACT_ATOMS: atom_id res chain seq x y z
N MET A 1 35.79 -36.66 23.67
CA MET A 1 34.96 -35.54 24.18
C MET A 1 33.74 -35.45 23.29
N ALA A 2 32.52 -35.49 23.85
CA ALA A 2 31.31 -35.40 23.04
C ALA A 2 31.17 -33.99 22.44
N SER A 3 30.88 -33.90 21.15
CA SER A 3 30.77 -32.63 20.45
C SER A 3 29.50 -31.88 20.88
N LEU A 4 29.44 -30.57 20.64
CA LEU A 4 28.24 -29.77 20.90
C LEU A 4 27.00 -30.34 20.19
N ALA A 5 27.17 -30.89 18.99
CA ALA A 5 26.10 -31.52 18.23
C ALA A 5 25.54 -32.76 18.92
N ASP A 6 26.39 -33.57 19.56
CA ASP A 6 25.97 -34.78 20.28
C ASP A 6 25.15 -34.43 21.53
N LYS A 7 25.50 -33.33 22.22
CA LYS A 7 24.75 -32.82 23.38
C LYS A 7 23.39 -32.26 22.99
N LEU A 8 23.31 -31.53 21.87
CA LEU A 8 22.04 -31.00 21.35
C LEU A 8 21.09 -32.13 20.94
N LYS A 9 21.65 -33.20 20.35
CA LYS A 9 20.88 -34.40 19.96
C LYS A 9 20.33 -35.15 21.18
N SER A 10 21.09 -35.27 22.28
CA SER A 10 20.60 -35.92 23.50
C SER A 10 19.52 -35.13 24.23
N LEU A 11 19.45 -33.81 24.01
CA LEU A 11 18.40 -32.93 24.54
C LEU A 11 17.14 -32.89 23.66
N GLY A 12 17.07 -33.71 22.61
CA GLY A 12 15.91 -33.79 21.72
C GLY A 12 15.77 -32.58 20.78
N VAL A 13 16.81 -31.75 20.64
CA VAL A 13 16.80 -30.60 19.73
C VAL A 13 16.83 -31.13 18.30
N LYS A 14 15.70 -30.97 17.61
CA LYS A 14 15.57 -31.30 16.19
C LYS A 14 16.40 -30.31 15.38
N THR A 15 17.34 -30.82 14.58
CA THR A 15 18.07 -29.99 13.62
C THR A 15 17.20 -29.71 12.41
N ALA A 16 17.42 -28.60 11.71
CA ALA A 16 16.57 -28.16 10.60
C ALA A 16 16.36 -29.24 9.52
N ASN A 17 17.33 -30.16 9.33
CA ASN A 17 17.24 -31.30 8.41
C ASN A 17 16.17 -32.36 8.79
N THR A 18 15.64 -32.33 10.01
CA THR A 18 14.62 -33.28 10.49
C THR A 18 13.21 -32.71 10.49
N LEU A 19 13.05 -31.43 10.13
CA LEU A 19 11.75 -30.84 9.87
C LEU A 19 11.28 -31.33 8.51
N ALA A 20 10.08 -31.91 8.44
CA ALA A 20 9.46 -32.22 7.16
C ALA A 20 9.44 -30.94 6.31
N PRO A 21 9.77 -30.99 5.01
CA PRO A 21 9.62 -29.83 4.16
C PRO A 21 8.19 -29.32 4.32
N GLN A 22 8.07 -28.05 4.71
CA GLN A 22 6.78 -27.40 4.80
C GLN A 22 6.05 -27.63 3.46
N PRO A 23 4.78 -28.06 3.46
CA PRO A 23 4.06 -28.29 2.21
C PRO A 23 4.15 -27.01 1.39
N THR A 24 4.90 -27.08 0.30
CA THR A 24 5.01 -26.02 -0.70
C THR A 24 3.74 -26.06 -1.54
N GLY A 25 2.59 -25.90 -0.87
CA GLY A 25 1.42 -25.35 -1.51
C GLY A 25 1.80 -23.94 -1.92
N LYS A 26 2.48 -23.80 -3.07
CA LYS A 26 2.56 -22.53 -3.76
C LYS A 26 1.11 -22.15 -4.02
N SER A 27 0.53 -21.36 -3.12
CA SER A 27 -0.63 -20.56 -3.48
C SER A 27 -0.22 -19.90 -4.78
N ALA A 28 -0.97 -20.15 -5.86
CA ALA A 28 -0.68 -19.53 -7.14
C ALA A 28 -0.47 -18.05 -6.86
N SER A 29 0.76 -17.58 -7.03
CA SER A 29 1.15 -16.24 -6.60
C SER A 29 0.38 -15.28 -7.49
N GLN A 30 -0.80 -14.85 -7.04
CA GLN A 30 -1.60 -13.87 -7.75
C GLN A 30 -0.79 -12.59 -7.73
N SER A 31 -0.31 -12.22 -8.92
CA SER A 31 0.40 -10.98 -9.11
C SER A 31 -0.61 -9.81 -9.00
N ILE A 32 -0.14 -8.64 -8.60
CA ILE A 32 -1.04 -7.52 -8.30
C ILE A 32 -1.86 -7.06 -9.53
N ASP A 33 -1.27 -7.19 -10.72
CA ASP A 33 -1.88 -6.98 -12.03
C ASP A 33 -2.97 -8.01 -12.38
N SER A 34 -3.00 -9.17 -11.73
CA SER A 34 -4.08 -10.15 -11.89
C SER A 34 -5.33 -9.84 -11.06
N ILE A 35 -5.21 -8.92 -10.09
CA ILE A 35 -6.28 -8.55 -9.16
C ILE A 35 -6.80 -7.14 -9.45
N LEU A 36 -5.89 -6.19 -9.69
CA LEU A 36 -6.20 -4.79 -9.90
C LEU A 36 -6.12 -4.44 -11.39
N ARG A 37 -7.06 -3.61 -11.84
CA ARG A 37 -6.96 -2.99 -13.17
C ARG A 37 -5.98 -1.83 -13.08
N GLY A 38 -4.90 -1.93 -13.83
CA GLY A 38 -3.83 -0.94 -13.87
C GLY A 38 -2.81 -1.31 -14.93
N ASP A 39 -1.81 -0.45 -15.08
CA ASP A 39 -0.79 -0.54 -16.12
C ASP A 39 0.61 -0.46 -15.51
N ILE A 40 1.58 -1.10 -16.16
CA ILE A 40 2.99 -0.97 -15.80
C ILE A 40 3.57 0.24 -16.54
N VAL A 41 4.04 1.22 -15.78
CA VAL A 41 4.67 2.44 -16.29
C VAL A 41 6.18 2.37 -16.03
N SER A 42 6.97 2.62 -17.07
CA SER A 42 8.42 2.73 -16.94
C SER A 42 8.80 4.07 -16.34
N THR A 43 9.53 4.04 -15.22
CA THR A 43 10.09 5.22 -14.56
C THR A 43 11.62 5.17 -14.63
N SER A 44 12.29 6.27 -14.26
CA SER A 44 13.76 6.30 -14.15
C SER A 44 14.33 5.32 -13.11
N LEU A 45 13.48 4.81 -12.20
CA LEU A 45 13.84 3.85 -11.17
C LEU A 45 13.44 2.41 -11.52
N GLY A 46 12.84 2.20 -12.70
CA GLY A 46 12.35 0.90 -13.16
C GLY A 46 10.84 0.87 -13.41
N GLU A 47 10.30 -0.33 -13.58
CA GLU A 47 8.88 -0.56 -13.84
C GLU A 47 8.04 -0.40 -12.56
N THR A 48 6.95 0.34 -12.66
CA THR A 48 6.01 0.58 -11.56
C THR A 48 4.59 0.27 -12.01
N PHE A 49 3.90 -0.59 -11.27
CA PHE A 49 2.47 -0.85 -11.50
C PHE A 49 1.62 0.29 -10.92
N VAL A 50 0.77 0.89 -11.74
CA VAL A 50 -0.13 1.99 -11.38
C VAL A 50 -1.56 1.55 -11.64
N ALA A 51 -2.39 1.60 -10.59
CA ALA A 51 -3.82 1.41 -10.70
C ALA A 51 -4.51 2.70 -10.24
N GLU A 52 -5.50 3.15 -11.01
CA GLU A 52 -6.26 4.37 -10.75
C GLU A 52 -7.76 4.05 -10.66
N GLU A 53 -8.44 4.69 -9.72
CA GLU A 53 -9.89 4.66 -9.61
C GLU A 53 -10.39 6.07 -9.32
N ILE A 54 -11.31 6.55 -10.16
CA ILE A 54 -11.91 7.88 -10.03
C ILE A 54 -13.23 7.75 -9.30
N TYR A 55 -13.33 8.41 -8.15
CA TYR A 55 -14.55 8.44 -7.35
C TYR A 55 -15.25 9.79 -7.52
N GLY A 56 -16.57 9.75 -7.69
CA GLY A 56 -17.38 10.97 -7.80
C GLY A 56 -17.45 11.74 -6.47
N GLU A 57 -17.87 13.01 -6.52
CA GLU A 57 -17.96 13.90 -5.35
C GLU A 57 -18.84 13.36 -4.21
N GLU A 58 -19.84 12.55 -4.56
CA GLU A 58 -20.77 11.94 -3.60
C GLU A 58 -20.29 10.58 -3.08
N TYR A 59 -19.14 10.08 -3.54
CA TYR A 59 -18.56 8.84 -3.05
C TYR A 59 -18.02 9.00 -1.62
N LEU A 60 -18.31 8.01 -0.77
CA LEU A 60 -17.90 8.01 0.63
C LEU A 60 -16.86 6.91 0.87
N HIS A 61 -15.63 7.32 1.17
CA HIS A 61 -14.62 6.41 1.72
C HIS A 61 -14.98 6.12 3.19
N GLY A 62 -15.86 5.15 3.41
CA GLY A 62 -16.40 4.84 4.73
C GLY A 62 -17.58 5.74 5.11
N LYS A 63 -17.45 6.49 6.21
CA LYS A 63 -18.57 7.28 6.78
C LYS A 63 -18.41 8.80 6.60
N VAL A 64 -17.27 9.27 6.10
CA VAL A 64 -16.94 10.69 6.02
C VAL A 64 -16.69 11.06 4.56
N ARG A 65 -17.13 12.26 4.15
CA ARG A 65 -16.82 12.81 2.82
C ARG A 65 -15.36 13.21 2.76
N ALA A 66 -14.68 12.90 1.66
CA ALA A 66 -13.30 13.35 1.43
C ALA A 66 -13.21 14.87 1.26
N TYR A 67 -14.30 15.49 0.76
CA TYR A 67 -14.39 16.92 0.52
C TYR A 67 -15.24 17.63 1.56
N SER A 68 -14.82 18.82 1.94
CA SER A 68 -15.59 19.73 2.78
C SER A 68 -16.75 20.33 1.97
N LYS A 69 -17.95 20.37 2.56
CA LYS A 69 -19.09 21.11 1.98
C LYS A 69 -18.98 22.62 2.18
N PHE A 70 -18.03 23.08 3.00
CA PHE A 70 -17.89 24.49 3.31
C PHE A 70 -17.19 25.22 2.15
N PRO A 71 -17.59 26.46 1.83
CA PRO A 71 -16.92 27.27 0.83
C PRO A 71 -15.43 27.44 1.14
N LEU A 72 -14.58 27.41 0.11
CA LEU A 72 -13.14 27.62 0.25
C LEU A 72 -12.81 28.94 0.95
N SER A 73 -13.63 29.98 0.77
CA SER A 73 -13.48 31.27 1.45
C SER A 73 -13.56 31.14 2.97
N LEU A 74 -14.50 30.33 3.48
CA LEU A 74 -14.67 30.09 4.91
C LEU A 74 -13.48 29.28 5.47
N ILE A 75 -13.04 28.25 4.75
CA ILE A 75 -11.88 27.44 5.13
C ILE A 75 -10.61 28.31 5.15
N SER A 76 -10.45 29.17 4.15
CA SER A 76 -9.30 30.09 4.02
C SER A 76 -9.24 31.07 5.17
N GLN A 77 -10.39 31.61 5.60
CA GLN A 77 -10.48 32.51 6.75
C GLN A 77 -10.05 31.81 8.04
N TRP A 78 -10.50 30.58 8.26
CA TRP A 78 -10.10 29.76 9.41
C TRP A 78 -8.61 29.45 9.42
N ALA A 79 -8.03 29.17 8.25
CA ALA A 79 -6.61 28.90 8.09
C ALA A 79 -5.74 30.17 8.16
N MET A 80 -6.32 31.36 8.30
CA MET A 80 -5.65 32.66 8.15
C MET A 80 -4.96 32.83 6.78
N MET A 81 -5.44 32.12 5.76
CA MET A 81 -4.89 32.07 4.41
C MET A 81 -5.82 32.75 3.40
N ASN A 82 -6.18 34.01 3.65
CA ASN A 82 -7.12 34.76 2.81
C ASN A 82 -6.67 34.92 1.34
N GLY A 83 -5.37 34.73 1.05
CA GLY A 83 -4.83 34.79 -0.30
C GLY A 83 -5.12 33.57 -1.18
N LEU A 84 -5.58 32.45 -0.61
CA LEU A 84 -5.87 31.23 -1.37
C LEU A 84 -7.03 31.40 -2.36
N ILE A 85 -7.96 32.33 -2.08
CA ILE A 85 -9.12 32.60 -2.94
C ILE A 85 -8.69 33.11 -4.32
N ASN A 86 -7.57 33.83 -4.38
CA ASN A 86 -7.03 34.42 -5.61
C ASN A 86 -5.84 33.62 -6.16
N PHE A 87 -5.54 32.46 -5.57
CA PHE A 87 -4.45 31.64 -6.06
C PHE A 87 -4.84 31.09 -7.44
N PRO A 88 -4.03 31.32 -8.49
CA PRO A 88 -4.30 30.68 -9.77
C PRO A 88 -4.06 29.20 -9.57
N PHE A 89 -5.11 28.43 -9.33
CA PHE A 89 -5.05 26.99 -9.51
C PHE A 89 -4.87 26.79 -11.01
N PRO A 90 -3.69 26.37 -11.50
CA PRO A 90 -3.60 25.95 -12.89
C PRO A 90 -4.65 24.86 -13.05
N ASN A 91 -5.52 24.98 -14.06
CA ASN A 91 -6.61 24.05 -14.34
C ASN A 91 -6.13 22.61 -14.11
N LEU A 92 -6.46 22.06 -12.94
CA LEU A 92 -6.26 20.66 -12.64
C LEU A 92 -7.36 19.94 -13.40
N HIS A 93 -7.09 19.69 -14.69
CA HIS A 93 -7.81 18.70 -15.46
C HIS A 93 -7.52 17.35 -14.80
N PHE A 94 -8.48 16.87 -14.02
CA PHE A 94 -8.65 15.45 -13.72
C PHE A 94 -9.37 14.81 -14.89
#